data_AF-A0A816G8B1-F1
#
_entry.id   AF-A0A816G8B1-F1
#
_cell.length_a   1.000
_cell.length_b   1.000
_cell.length_c   1.000
_cell.angle_alpha   90.00
_cell.angle_beta   90.00
_cell.angle_gamma   90.00
#
_symmetry.space_group_name_H-M   'P 1'
#
loop_
_entity.id
_entity.type
_entity.pdbx_description
1 polymer ?
#
loop_
_entity_poly.entity_id
_entity_poly.type
_entity_poly.pdbx_seq_one_letter_code
_entity_poly.pdbx_strand_id
1 'polypeptide(L)'
;MGALRDWNRSLQYVNLIKQSRQWGSPSTPWDGNATLNPITGWPVNDFGVIIATNNLDMGGKYFFYAKGNASISTIDSLSIYVTNQTYDRLTNTLTSFINVPQGQTGIILSFLNTTGPGLQDMLLLQSNYTVKSKINLTDLMLIHLSRFNLIRFMAWTDTNNNPERHWNETTALSWPQYTPPKRNPWQTIPFIVNQFNKSIDIWINIPFNASDDYILNLAQLMFNELNNKTIVYVEYSNELWNRGFSQAADNVYAANDSVHNHGDPLHLNYDNVKDV
;
A
#
# COMPACT_ATOMS: atom_id res chain seq x y z
N MET A 1 -4.05 11.13 6.20
CA MET A 1 -3.57 10.53 4.95
C MET A 1 -4.50 9.38 4.57
N GLY A 2 -4.91 9.27 3.31
CA GLY A 2 -5.88 8.25 2.86
C GLY A 2 -5.22 6.89 2.63
N ALA A 3 -6.02 5.82 2.62
CA ALA A 3 -5.55 4.47 2.26
C ALA A 3 -5.13 4.40 0.79
N LEU A 4 -4.39 3.34 0.42
CA LEU A 4 -4.08 3.05 -0.98
C LEU A 4 -5.08 2.06 -1.55
N ARG A 5 -5.80 2.43 -2.61
CA ARG A 5 -6.73 1.56 -3.34
C ARG A 5 -6.71 1.93 -4.82
N ASP A 6 -6.99 0.98 -5.71
CA ASP A 6 -7.01 1.24 -7.15
C ASP A 6 -8.09 2.27 -7.54
N TRP A 7 -9.17 2.36 -6.78
CA TRP A 7 -10.26 3.33 -6.99
C TRP A 7 -10.01 4.71 -6.34
N ASN A 8 -8.88 4.91 -5.65
CA ASN A 8 -8.57 6.20 -5.05
C ASN A 8 -8.01 7.17 -6.09
N ARG A 9 -8.64 8.34 -6.18
CA ARG A 9 -8.35 9.36 -7.20
C ARG A 9 -7.10 10.21 -6.92
N SER A 10 -6.47 10.03 -5.77
CA SER A 10 -5.35 10.88 -5.35
C SER A 10 -4.02 10.52 -6.00
N LEU A 11 -3.91 9.33 -6.63
CA LEU A 11 -2.71 8.84 -7.31
C LEU A 11 -1.41 9.15 -6.55
N GLN A 12 -1.34 8.66 -5.30
CA GLN A 12 -0.45 9.23 -4.28
C GLN A 12 1.03 9.00 -4.61
N TYR A 13 1.37 7.83 -5.15
CA TYR A 13 2.72 7.47 -5.61
C TYR A 13 2.92 7.79 -7.09
N VAL A 14 4.16 8.16 -7.44
CA VAL A 14 4.53 8.34 -8.86
C VAL A 14 4.52 7.01 -9.62
N ASN A 15 4.88 5.92 -8.94
CA ASN A 15 4.77 4.56 -9.46
C ASN A 15 3.38 4.00 -9.15
N LEU A 16 2.53 3.95 -10.18
CA LEU A 16 1.15 3.51 -10.06
C LEU A 16 1.02 2.01 -9.71
N ILE A 17 2.09 1.22 -9.86
CA ILE A 17 2.11 -0.17 -9.39
C ILE A 17 1.85 -0.25 -7.88
N LYS A 18 2.34 0.73 -7.09
CA LYS A 18 2.18 0.71 -5.63
C LYS A 18 0.72 0.68 -5.19
N GLN A 19 -0.18 1.34 -5.92
CA GLN A 19 -1.60 1.43 -5.59
C GLN A 19 -2.50 0.46 -6.37
N SER A 20 -1.91 -0.36 -7.23
CA SER A 20 -2.65 -1.29 -8.07
C SER A 20 -3.27 -2.42 -7.24
N ARG A 21 -4.40 -2.94 -7.70
CA ARG A 21 -5.06 -4.10 -7.09
C ARG A 21 -4.16 -5.34 -7.19
N GLN A 22 -4.32 -6.27 -6.26
CA GLN A 22 -3.65 -7.57 -6.28
C GLN A 22 -3.62 -8.18 -7.69
N TRP A 23 -2.47 -8.75 -8.05
CA TRP A 23 -2.24 -9.46 -9.29
C TRP A 23 -3.31 -10.54 -9.55
N GLY A 24 -3.95 -10.48 -10.71
CA GLY A 24 -4.98 -11.44 -11.13
C GLY A 24 -4.56 -12.25 -12.34
N SER A 25 -5.46 -13.10 -12.84
CA SER A 25 -5.23 -13.85 -14.08
C SER A 25 -5.19 -12.91 -15.30
N PRO A 26 -4.49 -13.28 -16.40
CA PRO A 26 -4.36 -12.41 -17.57
C PRO A 26 -5.68 -11.95 -18.20
N SER A 27 -6.70 -12.80 -18.23
CA SER A 27 -8.03 -12.49 -18.79
C SER A 27 -9.02 -11.96 -17.75
N THR A 28 -8.77 -12.19 -16.46
CA THR A 28 -9.60 -11.74 -15.34
C THR A 28 -8.78 -11.02 -14.26
N PRO A 29 -8.20 -9.85 -14.54
CA PRO A 29 -7.28 -9.15 -13.63
C PRO A 29 -7.83 -8.78 -12.23
N TRP A 30 -9.14 -8.89 -12.02
CA TRP A 30 -9.81 -8.59 -10.74
C TRP A 30 -9.91 -9.79 -9.79
N ASP A 31 -9.48 -10.98 -10.21
CA ASP A 31 -9.71 -12.22 -9.46
C ASP A 31 -8.68 -12.49 -8.34
N GLY A 32 -7.54 -11.80 -8.34
CA GLY A 32 -6.47 -11.98 -7.34
C GLY A 32 -5.74 -13.33 -7.43
N ASN A 33 -5.92 -14.10 -8.50
CA ASN A 33 -5.48 -15.50 -8.59
C ASN A 33 -4.08 -15.71 -9.21
N ALA A 34 -3.31 -14.64 -9.45
CA ALA A 34 -1.96 -14.81 -10.00
C ALA A 34 -1.05 -15.58 -9.02
N THR A 35 -0.18 -16.43 -9.55
CA THR A 35 0.86 -17.11 -8.75
C THR A 35 1.99 -16.15 -8.43
N LEU A 36 2.32 -15.98 -7.15
CA LEU A 36 3.32 -15.02 -6.68
C LEU A 36 4.54 -15.72 -6.08
N ASN A 37 5.70 -15.08 -6.17
CA ASN A 37 6.83 -15.40 -5.31
C ASN A 37 6.50 -14.94 -3.88
N PRO A 38 6.51 -15.83 -2.87
CA PRO A 38 6.09 -15.49 -1.51
C PRO A 38 7.04 -14.52 -0.79
N ILE A 39 8.29 -14.41 -1.24
CA ILE A 39 9.30 -13.52 -0.65
C ILE A 39 9.20 -12.13 -1.26
N THR A 40 9.07 -12.04 -2.59
CA THR A 40 9.15 -10.76 -3.30
C THR A 40 7.78 -10.17 -3.64
N GLY A 41 6.73 -10.97 -3.65
CA GLY A 41 5.37 -10.57 -4.01
C GLY A 41 5.12 -10.35 -5.50
N TRP A 42 6.12 -10.61 -6.35
CA TRP A 42 6.01 -10.48 -7.80
C TRP A 42 5.38 -11.73 -8.44
N PRO A 43 4.60 -11.58 -9.52
CA PRO A 43 4.05 -12.70 -10.26
C PRO A 43 5.14 -13.51 -10.96
N VAL A 44 5.02 -14.84 -10.95
CA VAL A 44 6.01 -15.75 -11.55
C VAL A 44 5.61 -16.33 -12.92
N ASN A 45 4.34 -16.12 -13.30
CA ASN A 45 3.75 -16.52 -14.58
C ASN A 45 3.01 -15.32 -15.19
N ASP A 46 2.36 -15.53 -16.34
CA ASP A 46 1.46 -14.55 -16.96
C ASP A 46 0.39 -14.08 -15.97
N PHE A 47 0.13 -12.78 -15.98
CA PHE A 47 -0.76 -12.15 -15.01
C PHE A 47 -1.46 -10.93 -15.60
N GLY A 48 -2.53 -10.51 -14.93
CA GLY A 48 -3.25 -9.26 -15.16
C GLY A 48 -3.17 -8.35 -13.94
N VAL A 49 -3.37 -7.05 -14.14
CA VAL A 49 -3.45 -6.08 -13.05
C VAL A 49 -4.42 -4.95 -13.36
N ILE A 50 -5.19 -4.57 -12.35
CA ILE A 50 -5.96 -3.32 -12.33
C ILE A 50 -5.09 -2.26 -11.65
N ILE A 51 -4.57 -1.31 -12.43
CA ILE A 51 -3.69 -0.26 -11.92
C ILE A 51 -4.50 0.83 -11.21
N ALA A 52 -5.61 1.24 -11.83
CA ALA A 52 -6.46 2.31 -11.34
C ALA A 52 -7.88 2.15 -11.89
N THR A 53 -8.88 2.58 -11.10
CA THR A 53 -10.29 2.65 -11.48
C THR A 53 -10.91 3.93 -10.95
N ASN A 54 -12.13 4.27 -11.40
CA ASN A 54 -12.95 5.38 -10.89
C ASN A 54 -12.27 6.76 -10.90
N ASN A 55 -11.20 6.96 -11.67
CA ASN A 55 -10.56 8.27 -11.82
C ASN A 55 -11.41 9.18 -12.71
N LEU A 56 -11.19 10.49 -12.61
CA LEU A 56 -11.89 11.45 -13.48
C LEU A 56 -11.38 11.34 -14.92
N ASP A 57 -10.07 11.26 -15.08
CA ASP A 57 -9.39 11.05 -16.35
C ASP A 57 -7.97 10.53 -16.08
N MET A 58 -7.61 9.43 -16.73
CA MET A 58 -6.28 8.81 -16.75
C MET A 58 -5.60 9.03 -18.11
N GLY A 59 -6.15 9.89 -18.96
CA GLY A 59 -5.60 10.21 -20.27
C GLY A 59 -4.15 10.68 -20.17
N GLY A 60 -3.26 10.07 -20.94
CA GLY A 60 -1.84 10.38 -20.88
C GLY A 60 -0.94 9.30 -21.44
N LYS A 61 0.36 9.58 -21.37
CA LYS A 61 1.43 8.67 -21.80
C LYS A 61 2.27 8.27 -20.59
N TYR A 62 2.23 6.98 -20.27
CA TYR A 62 2.89 6.42 -19.09
C TYR A 62 4.10 5.61 -19.50
N PHE A 63 5.22 5.80 -18.79
CA PHE A 63 6.42 5.02 -19.01
C PHE A 63 6.35 3.73 -18.20
N PHE A 64 6.45 2.60 -18.90
CA PHE A 64 6.53 1.28 -18.29
C PHE A 64 7.97 0.78 -18.27
N TYR A 65 8.37 0.17 -17.16
CA TYR A 65 9.65 -0.49 -16.97
C TYR A 65 9.45 -1.77 -16.16
N ALA A 66 10.15 -2.84 -16.50
CA ALA A 66 10.28 -4.01 -15.65
C ALA A 66 11.61 -4.74 -15.92
N LYS A 67 12.05 -5.54 -14.95
CA LYS A 67 13.02 -6.61 -15.16
C LYS A 67 12.30 -7.87 -15.66
N GLY A 68 12.89 -8.55 -16.64
CA GLY A 68 12.25 -9.65 -17.37
C GLY A 68 11.62 -9.19 -18.69
N ASN A 69 11.05 -10.14 -19.43
CA ASN A 69 10.37 -9.89 -20.69
C ASN A 69 8.93 -10.42 -20.65
N ALA A 70 8.04 -9.74 -21.39
CA ALA A 70 6.65 -10.11 -21.56
C ALA A 70 6.07 -9.39 -22.79
N SER A 71 4.96 -9.91 -23.32
CA SER A 71 4.07 -9.20 -24.24
C SER A 71 3.05 -8.43 -23.41
N ILE A 72 3.01 -7.10 -23.54
CA ILE A 72 2.05 -6.27 -22.82
C ILE A 72 0.78 -6.17 -23.65
N SER A 73 -0.35 -6.58 -23.07
CA SER A 73 -1.68 -6.46 -23.63
C SER A 73 -2.57 -5.58 -22.75
N THR A 74 -3.67 -5.12 -23.31
CA THR A 74 -4.69 -4.33 -22.64
C THR A 74 -6.01 -5.09 -22.68
N ILE A 75 -6.91 -4.83 -21.74
CA ILE A 75 -8.27 -5.39 -21.82
C ILE A 75 -9.14 -4.47 -22.68
N ASP A 76 -9.78 -5.07 -23.69
CA ASP A 76 -10.40 -4.45 -24.89
C ASP A 76 -11.40 -3.29 -24.66
N SER A 77 -11.81 -3.02 -23.42
CA SER A 77 -12.82 -1.99 -23.12
C SER A 77 -12.29 -0.56 -22.98
N LEU A 78 -10.97 -0.34 -22.90
CA LEU A 78 -10.40 0.96 -22.53
C LEU A 78 -9.70 1.72 -23.68
N SER A 79 -9.63 1.15 -24.89
CA SER A 79 -8.89 1.71 -26.05
C SER A 79 -7.43 2.12 -25.74
N ILE A 80 -6.85 1.56 -24.67
CA ILE A 80 -5.45 1.77 -24.29
C ILE A 80 -4.58 1.02 -25.30
N TYR A 81 -3.43 1.58 -25.65
CA TYR A 81 -2.51 0.92 -26.59
C TYR A 81 -1.04 1.09 -26.19
N VAL A 82 -0.26 0.05 -26.47
CA VAL A 82 1.16 -0.02 -26.15
C VAL A 82 1.98 0.42 -27.36
N THR A 83 3.02 1.23 -27.11
CA THR A 83 3.97 1.67 -28.15
C THR A 83 5.40 1.52 -27.67
N ASN A 84 6.35 1.43 -28.60
CA ASN A 84 7.79 1.36 -28.34
C ASN A 84 8.17 0.30 -27.29
N GLN A 85 7.51 -0.86 -27.32
CA GLN A 85 7.90 -1.96 -26.45
C GLN A 85 9.26 -2.50 -26.90
N THR A 86 10.25 -2.45 -26.01
CA THR A 86 11.60 -2.94 -26.27
C THR A 86 12.08 -3.80 -25.11
N TYR A 87 12.75 -4.91 -25.43
CA TYR A 87 13.39 -5.76 -24.44
C TYR A 87 14.89 -5.84 -24.72
N ASP A 88 15.69 -5.37 -23.77
CA ASP A 88 17.14 -5.48 -23.79
C ASP A 88 17.58 -6.72 -23.00
N ARG A 89 18.11 -7.70 -23.71
CA ARG A 89 18.61 -8.97 -23.14
C ARG A 89 19.83 -8.78 -22.25
N LEU A 90 20.70 -7.80 -22.52
CA LEU A 90 21.93 -7.60 -21.75
C LEU A 90 21.61 -7.04 -20.36
N THR A 91 20.67 -6.11 -20.28
CA THR A 91 20.24 -5.53 -19.00
C THR A 91 19.04 -6.24 -18.38
N ASN A 92 18.44 -7.23 -19.07
CA ASN A 92 17.20 -7.91 -18.70
C ASN A 92 16.05 -6.92 -18.42
N THR A 93 15.86 -5.94 -19.31
CA THR A 93 14.94 -4.83 -19.08
C THR A 93 13.91 -4.73 -20.20
N LEU A 94 12.63 -4.73 -19.84
CA LEU A 94 11.50 -4.41 -20.70
C LEU A 94 11.07 -2.96 -20.47
N THR A 95 10.93 -2.19 -21.54
CA THR A 95 10.35 -0.84 -21.49
C THR A 95 9.27 -0.67 -22.52
N SER A 96 8.29 0.19 -22.26
CA SER A 96 7.28 0.59 -23.24
C SER A 96 6.61 1.90 -22.83
N PHE A 97 5.75 2.43 -23.72
CA PHE A 97 4.80 3.46 -23.36
C PHE A 97 3.37 2.89 -23.42
N ILE A 98 2.64 3.07 -22.32
CA ILE A 98 1.21 2.81 -22.24
C ILE A 98 0.49 4.13 -22.54
N ASN A 99 -0.23 4.19 -23.65
CA ASN A 99 -0.98 5.39 -24.05
C ASN A 99 -2.45 5.18 -23.69
N VAL A 100 -2.97 6.07 -22.87
CA VAL A 100 -4.33 6.06 -22.37
C VAL A 100 -5.07 7.23 -23.03
N PRO A 101 -6.15 6.98 -23.81
CA PRO A 101 -6.96 8.04 -24.37
C PRO A 101 -7.58 8.95 -23.29
N GLN A 102 -7.86 10.20 -23.65
CA GLN A 102 -8.60 11.12 -22.76
C GLN A 102 -9.99 10.58 -22.41
N GLY A 103 -10.43 10.85 -21.19
CA GLY A 103 -11.73 10.41 -20.67
C GLY A 103 -11.75 8.98 -20.13
N GLN A 104 -10.64 8.24 -20.23
CA GLN A 104 -10.54 6.90 -19.63
C GLN A 104 -10.40 7.01 -18.12
N THR A 105 -11.18 6.25 -17.36
CA THR A 105 -11.24 6.36 -15.89
C THR A 105 -10.35 5.34 -15.17
N GLY A 106 -9.60 4.52 -15.91
CA GLY A 106 -8.80 3.44 -15.35
C GLY A 106 -7.77 2.89 -16.32
N ILE A 107 -6.90 2.03 -15.79
CA ILE A 107 -5.86 1.34 -16.55
C ILE A 107 -5.86 -0.11 -16.10
N ILE A 108 -6.06 -1.03 -17.05
CA ILE A 108 -6.01 -2.48 -16.84
C ILE A 108 -5.07 -3.07 -17.87
N LEU A 109 -4.06 -3.80 -17.40
CA LEU A 109 -3.00 -4.37 -18.22
C LEU A 109 -2.89 -5.87 -17.98
N SER A 110 -2.46 -6.60 -19.01
CA SER A 110 -2.12 -8.02 -18.93
C SER A 110 -0.73 -8.24 -19.51
N PHE A 111 0.02 -9.15 -18.90
CA PHE A 111 1.38 -9.50 -19.28
C PHE A 111 1.40 -10.97 -19.64
N LEU A 112 1.66 -11.24 -20.92
CA LEU A 112 1.63 -12.58 -21.52
C LEU A 112 3.03 -13.01 -21.94
N ASN A 113 3.26 -14.32 -22.06
CA ASN A 113 4.55 -14.89 -22.45
C ASN A 113 5.70 -14.36 -21.57
N THR A 114 5.45 -14.26 -20.27
CA THR A 114 6.43 -13.81 -19.28
C THR A 114 7.62 -14.79 -19.24
N THR A 115 8.84 -14.26 -19.22
CA THR A 115 10.06 -15.08 -19.10
C THR A 115 10.49 -15.20 -17.63
N GLY A 116 11.05 -16.34 -17.23
CA GLY A 116 11.44 -16.60 -15.83
C GLY A 116 12.42 -15.55 -15.26
N PRO A 117 12.27 -15.13 -13.99
CA PRO A 117 11.31 -15.59 -12.96
C PRO A 117 9.96 -14.84 -12.97
N GLY A 118 9.49 -14.37 -14.14
CA GLY A 118 8.37 -13.43 -14.26
C GLY A 118 8.87 -11.98 -14.30
N LEU A 119 7.96 -11.01 -14.35
CA LEU A 119 8.31 -9.60 -14.30
C LEU A 119 8.63 -9.17 -12.86
N GLN A 120 9.75 -8.47 -12.67
CA GLN A 120 10.22 -7.94 -11.40
C GLN A 120 10.43 -6.43 -11.52
N ASP A 121 10.57 -5.72 -10.40
CA ASP A 121 10.86 -4.28 -10.35
C ASP A 121 9.97 -3.42 -11.27
N MET A 122 8.69 -3.77 -11.38
CA MET A 122 7.77 -3.10 -12.29
C MET A 122 7.50 -1.65 -11.86
N LEU A 123 7.50 -0.76 -12.84
CA LEU A 123 7.14 0.64 -12.71
C LEU A 123 6.13 0.99 -13.79
N LEU A 124 5.09 1.73 -13.40
CA LEU A 124 4.27 2.49 -14.34
C LEU A 124 4.25 3.93 -13.88
N LEU A 125 5.02 4.77 -14.57
CA LEU A 125 5.27 6.14 -14.16
C LEU A 125 4.37 7.10 -14.95
N GLN A 126 3.76 8.04 -14.25
CA GLN A 126 3.09 9.20 -14.85
C GLN A 126 4.09 10.03 -15.66
N SER A 127 3.61 10.82 -16.62
CA SER A 127 4.46 11.73 -17.39
C SER A 127 5.27 12.65 -16.46
N ASN A 128 6.50 12.99 -16.88
CA ASN A 128 7.48 13.81 -16.15
C ASN A 128 8.21 13.14 -14.97
N TYR A 129 7.86 11.91 -14.59
CA TYR A 129 8.62 11.14 -13.61
C TYR A 129 9.61 10.19 -14.29
N THR A 130 10.70 9.89 -13.59
CA THR A 130 11.75 8.98 -14.08
C THR A 130 11.92 7.80 -13.12
N VAL A 131 12.65 6.77 -13.53
CA VAL A 131 12.96 5.59 -12.69
C VAL A 131 13.60 5.99 -11.33
N LYS A 132 14.30 7.13 -11.27
CA LYS A 132 14.89 7.66 -10.02
C LYS A 132 13.84 8.05 -8.98
N SER A 133 12.63 8.40 -9.41
CA SER A 133 11.54 8.80 -8.53
C SER A 133 10.67 7.64 -8.04
N LYS A 134 10.99 6.37 -8.34
CA LYS A 134 10.09 5.21 -8.16
C LYS A 134 9.45 5.02 -6.77
N ILE A 135 10.01 5.60 -5.71
CA ILE A 135 9.48 5.54 -4.33
C ILE A 135 8.78 6.83 -3.89
N ASN A 136 8.85 7.89 -4.69
CA ASN A 136 8.34 9.21 -4.34
C ASN A 136 6.81 9.26 -4.39
N LEU A 137 6.27 10.21 -3.63
CA LEU A 137 4.91 10.70 -3.86
C LEU A 137 4.89 11.66 -5.05
N THR A 138 3.71 11.88 -5.61
CA THR A 138 3.51 12.91 -6.62
C THR A 138 3.69 14.32 -6.06
N ASP A 139 4.15 15.26 -6.89
CA ASP A 139 4.30 16.66 -6.49
C ASP A 139 2.98 17.26 -6.00
N LEU A 140 1.86 16.91 -6.65
CA LEU A 140 0.53 17.33 -6.21
C LEU A 140 0.20 16.84 -4.80
N MET A 141 0.58 15.59 -4.47
CA MET A 141 0.40 15.05 -3.13
C MET A 141 1.27 15.78 -2.11
N LEU A 142 2.54 16.04 -2.42
CA LEU A 142 3.43 16.81 -1.54
C LEU A 142 2.91 18.24 -1.32
N ILE A 143 2.49 18.93 -2.38
CA ILE A 143 1.87 20.27 -2.28
C ILE A 143 0.63 20.21 -1.38
N HIS A 144 -0.25 19.22 -1.57
CA HIS A 144 -1.44 19.06 -0.75
C HIS A 144 -1.09 18.88 0.74
N LEU A 145 -0.14 18.00 1.05
CA LEU A 145 0.31 17.69 2.42
C LEU A 145 1.04 18.86 3.09
N SER A 146 1.76 19.69 2.33
CA SER A 146 2.53 20.83 2.84
C SER A 146 1.69 21.87 3.61
N ARG A 147 0.37 21.84 3.44
CA ARG A 147 -0.59 22.76 4.09
C ARG A 147 -0.92 22.37 5.53
N PHE A 148 -0.60 21.15 5.95
CA PHE A 148 -0.92 20.65 7.28
C PHE A 148 0.31 20.69 8.18
N ASN A 149 0.09 20.85 9.49
CA ASN A 149 1.13 20.75 10.52
C ASN A 149 1.07 19.44 11.30
N LEU A 150 -0.05 18.73 11.21
CA LEU A 150 -0.28 17.41 11.78
C LEU A 150 -0.92 16.54 10.71
N ILE A 151 -0.40 15.33 10.50
CA ILE A 151 -0.98 14.35 9.59
C ILE A 151 -1.27 13.06 10.35
N ARG A 152 -2.54 12.63 10.36
CA ARG A 152 -2.94 11.31 10.86
C ARG A 152 -2.76 10.24 9.77
N PHE A 153 -2.09 9.14 10.08
CA PHE A 153 -1.73 8.06 9.14
C PHE A 153 -2.59 6.78 9.30
N MET A 154 -3.64 6.81 10.11
CA MET A 154 -4.57 5.67 10.34
C MET A 154 -4.95 4.89 9.07
N ALA A 155 -5.46 5.58 8.04
CA ALA A 155 -5.89 4.91 6.81
C ALA A 155 -4.70 4.55 5.91
N TRP A 156 -3.59 5.28 6.01
CA TRP A 156 -2.39 5.01 5.23
C TRP A 156 -1.78 3.65 5.59
N THR A 157 -1.75 3.31 6.86
CA THR A 157 -1.29 2.00 7.37
C THR A 157 -2.41 0.97 7.52
N ASP A 158 -3.61 1.24 6.99
CA ASP A 158 -4.79 0.36 7.05
C ASP A 158 -5.00 -0.26 8.44
N THR A 159 -5.12 0.58 9.48
CA THR A 159 -5.26 0.12 10.88
C THR A 159 -6.53 -0.69 11.15
N ASN A 160 -7.67 -0.32 10.55
CA ASN A 160 -8.91 -1.05 10.76
C ASN A 160 -8.82 -2.46 10.15
N ASN A 161 -9.31 -3.46 10.89
CA ASN A 161 -9.25 -4.87 10.52
C ASN A 161 -7.82 -5.35 10.19
N ASN A 162 -6.79 -4.73 10.79
CA ASN A 162 -5.41 -5.11 10.56
C ASN A 162 -5.08 -6.41 11.32
N PRO A 163 -4.75 -7.52 10.63
CA PRO A 163 -4.41 -8.78 11.26
C PRO A 163 -2.96 -8.86 11.74
N GLU A 164 -2.10 -7.89 11.38
CA GLU A 164 -0.69 -7.89 11.76
C GLU A 164 -0.52 -7.87 13.28
N ARG A 165 0.32 -8.77 13.77
CA ARG A 165 0.73 -8.96 15.15
C ARG A 165 2.23 -8.74 15.32
N HIS A 166 3.05 -9.29 14.43
CA HIS A 166 4.51 -9.28 14.56
C HIS A 166 5.19 -8.37 13.54
N TRP A 167 6.37 -7.81 13.87
CA TRP A 167 7.05 -6.85 13.01
C TRP A 167 7.37 -7.40 11.62
N ASN A 168 7.71 -8.69 11.53
CA ASN A 168 8.04 -9.38 10.28
C ASN A 168 6.83 -9.57 9.33
N GLU A 169 5.61 -9.29 9.79
CA GLU A 169 4.40 -9.34 8.95
C GLU A 169 4.15 -8.02 8.21
N THR A 170 4.79 -6.92 8.67
CA THR A 170 4.66 -5.60 8.06
C THR A 170 5.11 -5.61 6.60
N THR A 171 4.51 -4.72 5.80
CA THR A 171 4.85 -4.63 4.38
C THR A 171 6.23 -4.01 4.21
N ALA A 172 7.14 -4.70 3.51
CA ALA A 172 8.46 -4.17 3.18
C ALA A 172 8.39 -3.10 2.06
N LEU A 173 9.32 -2.14 2.06
CA LEU A 173 9.43 -1.14 0.98
C LEU A 173 9.63 -1.78 -0.41
N SER A 174 10.32 -2.92 -0.48
CA SER A 174 10.54 -3.69 -1.70
C SER A 174 9.29 -4.38 -2.24
N TRP A 175 8.25 -4.56 -1.40
CA TRP A 175 7.02 -5.22 -1.83
C TRP A 175 6.33 -4.40 -2.94
N PRO A 176 5.79 -5.05 -3.99
CA PRO A 176 5.32 -4.33 -5.17
C PRO A 176 4.09 -3.45 -4.95
N GLN A 177 3.10 -3.94 -4.20
CA GLN A 177 1.78 -3.30 -4.06
C GLN A 177 1.46 -3.04 -2.58
N TYR A 178 0.99 -1.85 -2.24
CA TYR A 178 0.66 -1.42 -0.87
C TYR A 178 -0.86 -1.36 -0.63
N THR A 179 -1.64 -2.07 -1.45
CA THR A 179 -3.08 -2.28 -1.24
C THR A 179 -3.32 -3.60 -0.52
N PRO A 180 -4.52 -3.80 0.08
CA PRO A 180 -4.89 -5.07 0.71
C PRO A 180 -4.61 -6.28 -0.19
N PRO A 181 -4.11 -7.39 0.39
CA PRO A 181 -3.94 -7.64 1.83
C PRO A 181 -2.69 -6.99 2.46
N LYS A 182 -1.86 -6.30 1.68
CA LYS A 182 -0.74 -5.49 2.17
C LYS A 182 -1.19 -4.05 2.45
N ARG A 183 -0.27 -3.21 2.89
CA ARG A 183 -0.52 -1.80 3.26
C ARG A 183 0.74 -0.97 3.08
N ASN A 184 0.67 0.35 3.25
CA ASN A 184 1.87 1.16 3.14
C ASN A 184 2.88 0.78 4.24
N PRO A 185 4.17 0.59 3.90
CA PRO A 185 5.23 0.34 4.87
C PRO A 185 5.37 1.49 5.87
N TRP A 186 5.67 1.19 7.13
CA TRP A 186 5.88 2.21 8.17
C TRP A 186 6.98 3.21 7.80
N GLN A 187 8.03 2.76 7.10
CA GLN A 187 9.16 3.57 6.62
C GLN A 187 8.72 4.68 5.66
N THR A 188 7.54 4.58 5.07
CA THR A 188 7.02 5.64 4.19
C THR A 188 6.61 6.89 4.98
N ILE A 189 6.23 6.76 6.25
CA ILE A 189 5.83 7.90 7.09
C ILE A 189 6.99 8.89 7.30
N PRO A 190 8.16 8.49 7.86
CA PRO A 190 9.30 9.38 7.99
C PRO A 190 9.80 9.88 6.64
N PHE A 191 9.84 9.01 5.61
CA PHE A 191 10.20 9.40 4.26
C PHE A 191 9.36 10.58 3.75
N ILE A 192 8.04 10.54 3.93
CA ILE A 192 7.10 11.58 3.50
C ILE A 192 7.30 12.87 4.29
N VAL A 193 7.27 12.81 5.63
CA VAL A 193 7.31 14.03 6.44
C VAL A 193 8.65 14.76 6.37
N ASN A 194 9.74 14.03 6.12
CA ASN A 194 11.06 14.61 5.92
C ASN A 194 11.22 15.31 4.56
N GLN A 195 10.26 15.21 3.63
CA GLN A 195 10.30 15.96 2.38
C GLN A 195 9.98 17.46 2.59
N PHE A 196 9.50 17.86 3.76
CA PHE A 196 9.04 19.23 4.00
C PHE A 196 10.10 20.06 4.73
N ASN A 197 10.25 21.33 4.32
CA ASN A 197 11.14 22.30 4.97
C ASN A 197 10.63 22.79 6.34
N LYS A 198 9.51 22.25 6.82
CA LYS A 198 8.93 22.52 8.12
C LYS A 198 8.71 21.20 8.85
N SER A 199 8.74 21.25 10.18
CA SER A 199 8.31 20.08 10.96
C SER A 199 6.83 19.84 10.74
N ILE A 200 6.48 18.57 10.56
CA ILE A 200 5.11 18.07 10.50
C ILE A 200 5.01 16.99 11.57
N ASP A 201 4.07 17.18 12.48
CA ASP A 201 3.72 16.20 13.50
C ASP A 201 2.94 15.05 12.87
N ILE A 202 3.04 13.87 13.48
CA ILE A 202 2.37 12.67 13.00
C ILE A 202 1.44 12.11 14.06
N TRP A 203 0.29 11.60 13.63
CA TRP A 203 -0.58 10.77 14.46
C TRP A 203 -0.65 9.37 13.84
N ILE A 204 -0.12 8.39 14.54
CA ILE A 204 -0.10 6.99 14.13
C ILE A 204 -0.99 6.13 15.02
N ASN A 205 -1.50 5.05 14.43
CA ASN A 205 -2.37 4.10 15.10
C ASN A 205 -1.69 2.73 15.14
N ILE A 206 -1.42 2.23 16.34
CA ILE A 206 -0.84 0.91 16.55
C ILE A 206 -1.91 -0.15 16.26
N PRO A 207 -1.68 -1.16 15.42
CA PRO A 207 -2.64 -2.24 15.20
C PRO A 207 -3.07 -2.91 16.52
N PHE A 208 -4.34 -3.31 16.63
CA PHE A 208 -4.87 -3.91 17.86
C PHE A 208 -4.04 -5.11 18.35
N ASN A 209 -3.64 -5.98 17.42
CA ASN A 209 -2.91 -7.20 17.70
C ASN A 209 -1.38 -7.02 17.80
N ALA A 210 -0.85 -5.79 17.68
CA ALA A 210 0.59 -5.56 17.67
C ALA A 210 1.26 -6.08 18.96
N SER A 211 2.26 -6.94 18.82
CA SER A 211 3.07 -7.42 19.94
C SER A 211 4.07 -6.35 20.41
N ASP A 212 4.66 -6.54 21.59
CA ASP A 212 5.72 -5.66 22.11
C ASP A 212 6.87 -5.48 21.11
N ASP A 213 7.27 -6.56 20.41
CA ASP A 213 8.28 -6.50 19.33
C ASP A 213 7.87 -5.57 18.18
N TYR A 214 6.60 -5.58 17.78
CA TYR A 214 6.07 -4.70 16.74
C TYR A 214 6.19 -3.24 17.18
N ILE A 215 5.73 -2.95 18.40
CA ILE A 215 5.72 -1.61 18.98
C ILE A 215 7.15 -1.09 19.15
N LEU A 216 8.07 -1.92 19.63
CA LEU A 216 9.48 -1.57 19.82
C LEU A 216 10.16 -1.23 18.49
N ASN A 217 10.02 -2.09 17.47
CA ASN A 217 10.61 -1.83 16.15
C ASN A 217 10.01 -0.58 15.50
N LEU A 218 8.70 -0.37 15.62
CA LEU A 218 8.04 0.83 15.13
C LEU A 218 8.55 2.09 15.85
N ALA A 219 8.70 2.06 17.17
CA ALA A 219 9.22 3.17 17.94
C ALA A 219 10.68 3.48 17.55
N GLN A 220 11.51 2.47 17.38
CA GLN A 220 12.90 2.62 16.92
C GLN A 220 12.96 3.23 15.52
N LEU A 221 12.12 2.75 14.59
CA LEU A 221 12.03 3.29 13.24
C LEU A 221 11.69 4.79 13.27
N MET A 222 10.65 5.17 14.02
CA MET A 222 10.22 6.58 14.11
C MET A 222 11.29 7.44 14.79
N PHE A 223 11.92 6.95 15.86
CA PHE A 223 12.98 7.66 16.57
C PHE A 223 14.21 7.91 15.68
N ASN A 224 14.60 6.92 14.87
CA ASN A 224 15.80 7.00 14.03
C ASN A 224 15.59 7.81 12.75
N GLU A 225 14.38 7.76 12.16
CA GLU A 225 14.15 8.30 10.83
C GLU A 225 13.39 9.64 10.81
N LEU A 226 12.66 10.02 11.86
CA LEU A 226 11.97 11.32 11.88
C LEU A 226 12.91 12.49 12.18
N ASN A 227 12.55 13.67 11.68
CA ASN A 227 13.16 14.92 12.12
C ASN A 227 13.01 15.08 13.65
N ASN A 228 14.07 15.52 14.33
CA ASN A 228 14.11 15.63 15.80
C ASN A 228 13.07 16.60 16.41
N LYS A 229 12.41 17.42 15.59
CA LYS A 229 11.32 18.33 16.02
C LYS A 229 9.93 17.75 15.85
N THR A 230 9.77 16.62 15.15
CA THR A 230 8.46 16.02 14.89
C THR A 230 7.88 15.41 16.16
N ILE A 231 6.69 15.83 16.54
CA ILE A 231 5.93 15.22 17.63
C ILE A 231 5.16 14.00 17.09
N VAL A 232 5.24 12.89 17.80
CA VAL A 232 4.54 11.64 17.48
C VAL A 232 3.38 11.45 18.46
N TYR A 233 2.15 11.57 17.96
CA TYR A 233 0.94 11.18 18.67
C TYR A 233 0.66 9.70 18.38
N VAL A 234 0.48 8.92 19.44
CA VAL A 234 0.24 7.48 19.34
C VAL A 234 -1.16 7.17 19.85
N GLU A 235 -1.93 6.46 19.03
CA GLU A 235 -3.23 5.91 19.38
C GLU A 235 -3.17 4.38 19.34
N TYR A 236 -3.75 3.73 20.33
CA TYR A 236 -3.94 2.28 20.32
C TYR A 236 -5.17 1.93 19.48
N SER A 237 -4.96 1.23 18.37
CA SER A 237 -5.99 0.82 17.40
C SER A 237 -6.80 2.01 16.83
N ASN A 238 -8.04 1.77 16.40
CA ASN A 238 -9.01 2.78 15.99
C ASN A 238 -10.43 2.26 16.22
N GLU A 239 -11.33 3.12 16.70
CA GLU A 239 -12.77 2.85 16.88
C GLU A 239 -13.08 1.48 17.50
N LEU A 240 -12.49 1.17 18.65
CA LEU A 240 -12.73 -0.10 19.38
C LEU A 240 -14.20 -0.29 19.84
N TRP A 241 -15.02 0.75 19.70
CA TRP A 241 -16.47 0.71 19.93
C TRP A 241 -17.27 0.32 18.67
N ASN A 242 -16.68 0.41 17.48
CA ASN A 242 -17.39 0.23 16.21
C ASN A 242 -17.41 -1.25 15.81
N ARG A 243 -18.54 -1.92 16.04
CA ARG A 243 -18.77 -3.34 15.74
C ARG A 243 -18.69 -3.71 14.24
N GLY A 244 -18.55 -2.72 13.36
CA GLY A 244 -18.25 -2.96 11.94
C GLY A 244 -16.79 -3.39 11.67
N PHE A 245 -15.91 -3.29 12.68
CA PHE A 245 -14.53 -3.72 12.57
C PHE A 245 -14.21 -4.88 13.52
N SER A 246 -13.37 -5.81 13.08
CA SER A 246 -13.01 -7.01 13.85
C SER A 246 -12.38 -6.64 15.20
N GLN A 247 -11.56 -5.58 15.24
CA GLN A 247 -10.89 -5.17 16.48
C GLN A 247 -11.86 -4.77 17.59
N ALA A 248 -13.10 -4.38 17.29
CA ALA A 248 -14.09 -4.06 18.32
C ALA A 248 -14.56 -5.33 19.04
N ALA A 249 -14.72 -6.44 18.32
CA ALA A 249 -14.99 -7.74 18.91
C ALA A 249 -13.77 -8.26 19.67
N ASP A 250 -12.57 -8.14 19.09
CA ASP A 250 -11.32 -8.55 19.73
C ASP A 250 -11.08 -7.81 21.06
N ASN A 251 -11.44 -6.52 21.13
CA ASN A 251 -11.38 -5.73 22.35
C ASN A 251 -12.31 -6.24 23.45
N VAL A 252 -13.53 -6.67 23.11
CA VAL A 252 -14.45 -7.30 24.06
C VAL A 252 -13.90 -8.64 24.54
N TYR A 253 -13.37 -9.46 23.63
CA TYR A 253 -12.77 -10.75 24.00
C TYR A 253 -11.57 -10.58 24.92
N ALA A 254 -10.69 -9.61 24.65
CA ALA A 254 -9.55 -9.32 25.51
C ALA A 254 -9.98 -8.86 26.92
N ALA A 255 -11.02 -8.04 27.01
CA ALA A 255 -11.58 -7.62 28.29
C ALA A 255 -12.16 -8.82 29.08
N ASN A 256 -12.98 -9.64 28.42
CA ASN A 256 -13.56 -10.84 29.03
C ASN A 256 -12.50 -11.86 29.46
N ASP A 257 -11.46 -12.08 28.64
CA ASP A 257 -10.34 -12.97 28.96
C ASP A 257 -9.59 -12.48 30.21
N SER A 258 -9.32 -11.17 30.30
CA SER A 258 -8.71 -10.55 31.48
C SER A 258 -9.52 -10.83 32.75
N VAL A 259 -10.85 -10.68 32.69
CA VAL A 259 -11.76 -10.91 33.82
C VAL A 259 -11.86 -12.39 34.19
N HIS A 260 -12.18 -13.24 33.22
CA HIS A 260 -12.55 -14.64 33.48
C HIS A 260 -11.35 -15.56 33.67
N ASN A 261 -10.26 -15.32 32.93
CA ASN A 261 -9.13 -16.24 32.87
C ASN A 261 -7.89 -15.72 33.62
N HIS A 262 -7.75 -14.40 33.80
CA HIS A 262 -6.58 -13.80 34.47
C HIS A 262 -6.87 -13.20 35.85
N GLY A 263 -8.09 -13.34 36.36
CA GLY A 263 -8.47 -12.86 37.69
C GLY A 263 -8.66 -11.34 37.76
N ASP A 264 -9.00 -10.72 36.63
CA ASP A 264 -9.27 -9.29 36.48
C ASP A 264 -8.14 -8.35 36.97
N PRO A 265 -6.90 -8.51 36.47
CA PRO A 265 -5.75 -7.71 36.91
C PRO A 265 -5.86 -6.22 36.53
N LEU A 266 -6.76 -5.89 35.61
CA LEU A 266 -7.02 -4.53 35.13
C LEU A 266 -8.30 -3.92 35.69
N HIS A 267 -9.00 -4.63 36.61
CA HIS A 267 -10.23 -4.18 37.25
C HIS A 267 -11.32 -3.74 36.25
N LEU A 268 -11.54 -4.54 35.21
CA LEU A 268 -12.55 -4.32 34.18
C LEU A 268 -13.95 -4.80 34.60
N ASN A 269 -14.05 -5.66 35.62
CA ASN A 269 -15.34 -6.13 36.14
C ASN A 269 -15.96 -5.13 37.14
N TYR A 270 -16.43 -3.98 36.63
CA TYR A 270 -16.99 -2.91 37.47
C TYR A 270 -18.34 -3.25 38.11
N ASP A 271 -19.10 -4.18 37.52
CA ASP A 271 -20.44 -4.56 37.97
C ASP A 271 -20.46 -5.87 38.77
N ASN A 272 -19.31 -6.54 38.93
CA ASN A 272 -19.14 -7.85 39.57
C ASN A 272 -20.01 -8.96 38.93
N VAL A 273 -20.44 -8.78 37.68
CA VAL A 273 -21.22 -9.78 36.96
C VAL A 273 -20.27 -10.69 36.18
N LYS A 274 -20.54 -11.99 36.18
CA LYS A 274 -19.69 -13.00 35.49
C LYS A 274 -20.23 -13.41 34.11
N ASP A 275 -21.36 -12.85 33.68
CA ASP A 275 -22.10 -13.26 32.51
C ASP A 275 -22.21 -12.10 31.49
N VAL A 276 -21.23 -11.95 30.58
CA VAL A 276 -21.39 -11.14 29.35
C VAL A 276 -20.65 -11.77 28.17
#